data_AF-A0A376J259-F1
#
_entry.id   AF-A0A376J259-F1
#
_cell.length_a   1.000
_cell.length_b   1.000
_cell.length_c   1.000
_cell.angle_alpha   90.00
_cell.angle_beta   90.00
_cell.angle_gamma   90.00
#
_symmetry.space_group_name_H-M   'P 1'
#
loop_
_entity.id
_entity.type
_entity.pdbx_description
1 polymer ?
#
loop_
_entity_poly.entity_id
_entity_poly.type
_entity_poly.pdbx_seq_one_letter_code
_entity_poly.pdbx_strand_id
1 'polypeptide(L)'
;MLALDVRIDEQGNKQVAVSGWQENSGVSLEQLVETYLPVGLKHVLCTDISRDGTLAGSNVSLYEEVCARYPQVAFQSSGGIGDIDDVAALPWYWRARRNSWSCITGR
;
A
#
# COMPACT_ATOMS: atom_id res chain seq x y z
N MET A 1 -4.04 -1.52 -13.31
CA MET A 1 -3.66 -1.75 -11.90
C MET A 1 -2.17 -1.50 -11.78
N LEU A 2 -1.71 -0.81 -10.74
CA LEU A 2 -0.27 -0.66 -10.43
C LEU A 2 0.08 -1.56 -9.26
N ALA A 3 1.26 -2.18 -9.29
CA ALA A 3 1.85 -2.86 -8.14
C ALA A 3 3.12 -2.12 -7.76
N LEU A 4 3.18 -1.64 -6.52
CA LEU A 4 4.19 -0.71 -6.05
C LEU A 4 4.78 -1.19 -4.74
N ASP A 5 6.09 -1.34 -4.71
CA ASP A 5 6.83 -1.55 -3.48
C ASP A 5 7.34 -0.19 -2.98
N VAL A 6 7.02 0.14 -1.74
CA VAL A 6 7.23 1.46 -1.17
C VAL A 6 8.14 1.35 0.05
N ARG A 7 9.14 2.22 0.11
CA ARG A 7 9.95 2.47 1.30
C ARG A 7 9.55 3.81 1.88
N ILE A 8 9.20 3.82 3.16
CA ILE A 8 8.93 5.04 3.90
C ILE A 8 10.23 5.48 4.58
N ASP A 9 10.71 6.68 4.26
CA ASP A 9 11.88 7.24 4.92
C ASP A 9 11.54 7.85 6.30
N GLU A 10 12.56 8.30 7.03
CA GLU A 10 12.41 8.88 8.38
C GLU A 10 11.54 10.15 8.40
N GLN A 11 11.36 10.80 7.25
CA GLN A 11 10.52 11.99 7.09
C GLN A 11 9.08 11.63 6.70
N GLY A 12 8.78 10.34 6.48
CA GLY A 12 7.47 9.86 6.08
C GLY A 12 7.22 9.88 4.57
N ASN A 13 8.25 10.12 3.75
CA ASN A 13 8.10 10.11 2.29
C ASN A 13 8.01 8.67 1.78
N LYS A 14 7.02 8.42 0.93
CA LYS A 14 6.67 7.11 0.40
C LYS A 14 7.37 6.91 -0.94
N GLN A 15 8.61 6.47 -0.92
CA GLN A 15 9.44 6.38 -2.13
C GLN A 15 9.28 5.02 -2.79
N VAL A 16 9.02 5.01 -4.11
CA VAL A 16 8.85 3.75 -4.85
C VAL A 16 10.20 3.11 -5.09
N ALA A 17 10.33 1.86 -4.66
CA ALA A 17 11.54 1.08 -4.82
C ALA A 17 11.50 0.29 -6.14
N VAL A 18 12.66 0.15 -6.77
CA VAL A 18 12.88 -0.60 -8.01
C VAL A 18 14.09 -1.52 -7.86
N SER A 19 14.39 -2.32 -8.88
CA SER A 19 15.56 -3.21 -8.90
C SER A 19 15.62 -4.17 -7.70
N GLY A 20 14.48 -4.82 -7.39
CA GLY A 20 14.39 -5.75 -6.24
C GLY A 20 14.59 -5.06 -4.89
N TRP A 21 14.05 -3.86 -4.73
CA TRP A 21 14.13 -3.01 -3.53
C TRP A 21 15.49 -2.39 -3.23
N GLN A 22 16.47 -2.57 -4.10
CA GLN A 22 17.82 -2.03 -3.89
C GLN A 22 17.90 -0.55 -4.23
N GLU A 23 17.12 -0.10 -5.21
CA GLU A 23 17.19 1.24 -5.74
C GLU A 23 15.92 2.02 -5.46
N ASN A 24 16.08 3.32 -5.24
CA ASN A 24 14.99 4.26 -5.17
C ASN A 24 14.74 4.81 -6.59
N SER A 25 13.50 4.73 -7.06
CA SER A 25 13.14 5.28 -8.37
C SER A 25 13.26 6.81 -8.44
N GLY A 26 13.37 7.50 -7.30
CA GLY A 26 13.29 8.95 -7.20
C GLY A 26 11.87 9.49 -7.38
N VAL A 27 10.87 8.60 -7.40
CA VAL A 27 9.46 8.91 -7.59
C VAL A 27 8.68 8.47 -6.35
N SER A 28 7.82 9.34 -5.83
CA SER A 28 6.94 9.00 -4.72
C SER A 28 5.71 8.19 -5.18
N LEU A 29 5.11 7.48 -4.23
CA LEU A 29 3.83 6.79 -4.42
C LEU A 29 2.78 7.75 -4.97
N GLU A 30 2.68 8.95 -4.40
CA GLU A 30 1.74 9.99 -4.80
C GLU A 30 1.97 10.47 -6.23
N GLN A 31 3.23 10.75 -6.59
CA GLN A 31 3.57 11.18 -7.95
C GLN A 31 3.16 10.12 -8.98
N LEU A 32 3.38 8.84 -8.66
CA LEU A 32 2.96 7.73 -9.52
C LEU A 32 1.43 7.64 -9.61
N VAL A 33 0.72 7.71 -8.49
CA VAL A 33 -0.75 7.69 -8.50
C VAL A 33 -1.30 8.86 -9.34
N GLU A 34 -0.80 10.07 -9.13
CA GLU A 34 -1.23 11.27 -9.86
C GLU A 34 -0.92 11.21 -11.35
N THR A 35 0.21 10.62 -11.73
CA THR A 35 0.56 10.41 -13.14
C THR A 35 -0.42 9.47 -13.84
N TYR A 36 -0.87 8.42 -13.15
CA TYR A 36 -1.73 7.39 -13.75
C TYR A 36 -3.24 7.62 -13.52
N LEU A 37 -3.62 8.56 -12.65
CA LEU A 37 -5.02 8.92 -12.41
C LEU A 37 -5.76 9.35 -13.69
N PRO A 38 -5.22 10.27 -14.53
CA PRO A 38 -5.90 10.72 -15.76
C PRO A 38 -6.13 9.61 -16.78
N VAL A 39 -5.31 8.56 -16.78
CA VAL A 39 -5.44 7.40 -17.68
C VAL A 39 -6.33 6.29 -17.10
N GLY A 40 -7.04 6.58 -16.01
CA GLY A 40 -8.07 5.68 -15.46
C GLY A 40 -7.54 4.68 -14.43
N LEU A 41 -6.51 5.02 -13.65
CA LEU A 41 -6.08 4.20 -12.52
C LEU A 41 -7.25 3.95 -11.55
N LYS A 42 -7.53 2.66 -11.27
CA LYS A 42 -8.58 2.22 -10.34
C LYS A 42 -8.06 1.37 -9.18
N HIS A 43 -6.94 0.67 -9.36
CA HIS A 43 -6.45 -0.32 -8.41
C HIS A 43 -4.94 -0.16 -8.23
N VAL A 44 -4.49 -0.14 -6.98
CA VAL A 44 -3.09 -0.13 -6.57
C VAL A 44 -2.86 -1.23 -5.55
N LEU A 45 -1.98 -2.18 -5.88
CA LEU A 45 -1.37 -3.07 -4.90
C LEU A 45 -0.14 -2.36 -4.34
N CYS A 46 -0.14 -2.08 -3.05
CA CYS A 46 0.95 -1.35 -2.39
C CYS A 46 1.56 -2.27 -1.33
N THR A 47 2.88 -2.45 -1.39
CA THR A 47 3.66 -3.17 -0.40
C THR A 47 4.48 -2.16 0.39
N ASP A 48 4.32 -2.12 1.72
CA ASP A 48 5.28 -1.44 2.57
C ASP A 48 6.43 -2.41 2.88
N ILE A 49 7.58 -2.18 2.25
CA ILE A 49 8.76 -3.05 2.36
C ILE A 49 9.26 -3.12 3.81
N SER A 50 9.03 -2.07 4.62
CA SER A 50 9.45 -2.07 6.03
C SER A 50 8.66 -3.06 6.89
N ARG A 51 7.49 -3.50 6.41
CA ARG A 51 6.61 -4.46 7.10
C ARG A 51 6.66 -5.84 6.49
N ASP A 52 7.15 -5.99 5.27
CA ASP A 52 7.19 -7.29 4.64
C ASP A 52 8.10 -8.28 5.38
N GLY A 53 7.61 -9.49 5.62
CA GLY A 53 8.29 -10.53 6.40
C GLY A 53 8.46 -10.24 7.90
N THR A 54 7.98 -9.11 8.42
CA THR A 54 8.17 -8.72 9.84
C THR A 54 7.14 -9.31 10.81
N LEU A 55 6.05 -9.90 10.31
CA LEU A 55 4.88 -10.33 11.10
C LEU A 55 4.29 -9.22 11.99
N ALA A 56 4.59 -7.95 11.71
CA ALA A 56 4.15 -6.81 12.51
C ALA A 56 2.80 -6.24 12.06
N GLY A 57 2.05 -6.99 11.25
CA GLY A 57 0.83 -6.55 10.61
C GLY A 57 1.06 -5.53 9.49
N SER A 58 -0.03 -5.20 8.79
CA SER A 58 -0.02 -4.22 7.71
C SER A 58 0.18 -2.79 8.24
N ASN A 59 0.79 -1.90 7.45
CA ASN A 59 0.92 -0.49 7.81
C ASN A 59 -0.42 0.27 7.65
N VAL A 60 -1.34 0.07 8.59
CA VAL A 60 -2.70 0.65 8.59
C VAL A 60 -2.68 2.17 8.33
N SER A 61 -1.77 2.90 8.97
CA SER A 61 -1.65 4.36 8.84
C SER A 61 -1.36 4.80 7.40
N LEU A 62 -0.44 4.11 6.71
CA LEU A 62 -0.14 4.36 5.30
C LEU A 62 -1.40 4.25 4.45
N TYR A 63 -2.15 3.18 4.62
CA TYR A 63 -3.33 2.89 3.81
C TYR A 63 -4.49 3.85 4.09
N GLU A 64 -4.68 4.26 5.34
CA GLU A 64 -5.66 5.29 5.71
C GLU A 64 -5.34 6.62 5.03
N GLU A 65 -4.07 7.03 5.03
CA GLU A 65 -3.62 8.27 4.39
C GLU A 65 -3.88 8.25 2.87
N VAL A 66 -3.44 7.22 2.16
CA VAL A 66 -3.54 7.17 0.70
C VAL A 66 -4.99 6.98 0.22
N CYS A 67 -5.81 6.25 0.97
CA CYS A 67 -7.24 6.11 0.64
C CYS A 67 -8.05 7.37 0.93
N ALA A 68 -7.68 8.13 1.96
CA ALA A 68 -8.27 9.44 2.19
C ALA A 68 -7.90 10.42 1.07
N ARG A 69 -6.65 10.37 0.59
CA ARG A 69 -6.14 11.24 -0.48
C ARG A 69 -6.71 10.90 -1.85
N TYR A 70 -6.86 9.60 -2.17
CA TYR A 70 -7.30 9.13 -3.49
C TYR A 70 -8.53 8.20 -3.37
N PRO A 71 -9.71 8.72 -2.97
CA PRO A 71 -10.89 7.92 -2.71
C PRO A 71 -11.44 7.16 -3.94
N GLN A 72 -11.04 7.57 -5.15
CA GLN A 72 -11.38 6.92 -6.42
C GLN A 72 -10.49 5.72 -6.77
N VAL A 73 -9.42 5.47 -6.00
CA VAL A 73 -8.49 4.35 -6.17
C VAL A 73 -8.71 3.34 -5.05
N ALA A 74 -8.84 2.07 -5.42
CA ALA A 74 -8.86 0.96 -4.47
C ALA A 74 -7.42 0.53 -4.19
N PHE A 75 -6.97 0.72 -2.94
CA PHE A 75 -5.67 0.25 -2.48
C PHE A 75 -5.79 -1.14 -1.85
N GLN A 76 -4.84 -2.00 -2.17
CA GLN A 76 -4.70 -3.34 -1.64
C GLN A 76 -3.34 -3.44 -0.94
N SER A 77 -3.34 -3.93 0.29
CA SER A 77 -2.08 -4.15 1.02
C SER A 77 -1.43 -5.47 0.60
N SER A 78 -0.14 -5.44 0.32
CA SER A 78 0.68 -6.65 0.16
C SER A 78 1.78 -6.63 1.24
N GLY A 79 2.07 -7.79 1.83
CA GLY A 79 3.14 -7.93 2.82
C GLY A 79 2.77 -7.61 4.27
N GLY A 80 3.50 -8.24 5.19
CA GLY A 80 3.40 -8.01 6.65
C GLY A 80 2.25 -8.72 7.38
N ILE A 81 1.37 -9.43 6.67
CA ILE A 81 0.28 -10.21 7.26
C ILE A 81 0.78 -11.64 7.48
N GLY A 82 1.01 -11.98 8.75
CA GLY A 82 1.53 -13.27 9.19
C GLY A 82 0.44 -14.24 9.66
N ASP A 83 -0.66 -13.72 10.21
CA ASP A 83 -1.75 -14.52 10.76
C ASP A 83 -3.13 -13.90 10.47
N ILE A 84 -4.21 -14.67 10.64
CA ILE A 84 -5.61 -14.22 10.50
C ILE A 84 -5.95 -13.08 11.47
N ASP A 85 -5.26 -13.00 12.61
CA ASP A 85 -5.44 -11.93 13.60
C ASP A 85 -4.94 -10.57 13.08
N ASP A 86 -3.97 -10.54 12.17
CA ASP A 86 -3.54 -9.31 11.49
C ASP A 86 -4.62 -8.79 10.54
N VAL A 87 -5.41 -9.70 9.95
CA VAL A 87 -6.59 -9.36 9.15
C VAL A 87 -7.71 -8.81 10.03
N ALA A 88 -7.81 -9.29 11.28
CA ALA A 88 -8.79 -8.81 12.26
C ALA A 88 -8.40 -7.46 12.91
N ALA A 89 -7.10 -7.16 12.99
CA ALA A 89 -6.58 -5.88 13.47
C ALA A 89 -6.87 -4.71 12.52
N LEU A 90 -7.28 -4.99 11.27
CA LEU A 90 -7.75 -3.97 10.33
C LEU A 90 -9.07 -3.36 10.84
N PRO A 91 -9.14 -2.03 11.07
CA PRO A 91 -10.32 -1.39 11.66
C PRO A 91 -11.61 -1.68 10.90
N TRP A 92 -12.74 -1.86 11.59
CA TRP A 92 -14.04 -2.22 10.99
C TRP A 92 -14.50 -1.29 9.83
N TYR A 93 -14.09 -0.01 9.83
CA TYR A 93 -14.33 0.96 8.76
C TYR A 93 -13.73 0.52 7.41
N TRP A 94 -12.75 -0.38 7.43
CA TRP A 94 -12.11 -1.01 6.28
C TRP A 94 -13.01 -1.96 5.49
N ARG A 95 -14.08 -2.49 6.10
CA ARG A 95 -15.08 -3.33 5.40
C ARG A 95 -16.20 -2.52 4.73
N ALA A 96 -16.36 -1.24 5.06
CA ALA A 96 -17.55 -0.46 4.70
C ALA A 96 -17.42 0.33 3.38
N ARG A 97 -16.21 0.62 2.91
CA ARG A 97 -15.99 1.28 1.60
C ARG A 97 -15.98 0.23 0.50
N ARG A 98 -16.96 0.32 -0.41
CA ARG A 98 -17.14 -0.52 -1.62
C ARG A 98 -15.96 -0.55 -2.61
N ASN A 99 -14.86 0.14 -2.34
CA ASN A 99 -13.66 0.14 -3.16
C ASN A 99 -12.68 -0.93 -2.63
N SER A 100 -13.07 -2.18 -2.87
CA SER A 100 -12.32 -3.45 -2.78
C SER A 100 -10.94 -3.40 -2.12
N TRP A 101 -10.93 -3.70 -0.82
CA TRP A 101 -9.74 -4.04 -0.06
C TRP A 101 -9.53 -5.54 -0.11
N SER A 102 -8.32 -5.96 -0.45
CA SER A 102 -7.87 -7.34 -0.29
C SER A 102 -6.42 -7.32 0.14
N CYS A 103 -6.09 -8.12 1.14
CA CYS A 103 -4.71 -8.40 1.48
C CYS A 103 -4.21 -9.60 0.66
N ILE A 104 -2.98 -9.52 0.17
CA ILE A 104 -2.28 -10.68 -0.40
C ILE A 104 -1.27 -11.18 0.63
N THR A 105 -1.46 -12.41 1.10
CA THR A 105 -0.49 -13.10 1.97
C THR A 105 0.47 -13.91 1.11
N GLY A 106 1.77 -13.65 1.23
CA GLY A 106 2.81 -14.55 0.71
C GLY A 106 2.98 -15.75 1.64
N ARG A 107 3.29 -16.93 1.07
CA ARG A 107 3.66 -18.12 1.84
C ARG A 107 5.18 -18.25 1.87
#